data_AF-A0ABD4TLE8-F1
#
_entry.id   AF-A0ABD4TLE8-F1
#
_cell.length_a   1.000
_cell.length_b   1.000
_cell.length_c   1.000
_cell.angle_alpha   90.00
_cell.angle_beta   90.00
_cell.angle_gamma   90.00
#
_symmetry.space_group_name_H-M   'P 1'
#
loop_
_entity.id
_entity.type
_entity.pdbx_description
1 polymer ?
#
loop_
_entity_poly.entity_id
_entity_poly.type
_entity_poly.pdbx_seq_one_letter_code
_entity_poly.pdbx_strand_id
1 'polypeptide(L)'
;MMKNVMEIITRCTLVIYALIAILLIVIAFLTFFDAVYLIIGLFSHPHLVSGILEVLHVLLLTIIVVEVLETVTGYFRTNRILVRPILIAGLTAMVRKVLILSVDDIQIAEVIWIIGIIAVLTAAIYVVGKSENYPNQGEIR
;
A
#
# COMPACT_ATOMS: atom_id res chain seq x y z
N MET A 1 -28.56 22.48 -14.39
CA MET A 1 -27.77 21.57 -15.26
C MET A 1 -26.41 21.21 -14.65
N MET A 2 -25.54 22.17 -14.30
CA MET A 2 -24.21 21.88 -13.69
C MET A 2 -24.27 21.11 -12.35
N LYS A 3 -25.27 21.38 -11.50
CA LYS A 3 -25.43 20.68 -10.20
C LYS A 3 -25.69 19.18 -10.37
N ASN A 4 -26.55 18.78 -11.31
CA ASN A 4 -26.83 17.36 -11.58
C ASN A 4 -25.61 16.62 -12.14
N VAL A 5 -24.79 17.28 -12.96
CA VAL A 5 -23.57 16.68 -13.51
C VAL A 5 -22.56 16.38 -12.39
N MET A 6 -22.37 17.32 -11.46
CA MET A 6 -21.46 17.13 -10.33
C MET A 6 -21.94 16.00 -9.40
N GLU A 7 -23.24 15.92 -9.14
CA GLU A 7 -23.83 14.85 -8.31
C GLU A 7 -23.68 13.46 -8.95
N ILE A 8 -23.86 13.36 -10.28
CA ILE A 8 -23.66 12.11 -11.02
C ILE A 8 -22.20 11.68 -10.97
N ILE A 9 -21.26 12.61 -11.17
CA ILE A 9 -19.82 12.33 -11.11
C ILE A 9 -19.46 11.80 -9.71
N THR A 10 -19.88 12.49 -8.64
CA THR A 10 -19.57 12.06 -7.27
C THR A 10 -20.16 10.68 -6.95
N ARG A 11 -21.40 10.40 -7.36
CA ARG A 11 -22.00 9.07 -7.18
C ARG A 11 -21.25 7.99 -7.94
N CYS A 12 -20.85 8.26 -9.19
CA CYS A 12 -20.07 7.33 -10.00
C CYS A 12 -18.72 7.01 -9.36
N THR A 13 -18.01 8.05 -8.88
CA THR A 13 -16.74 7.90 -8.16
C THR A 13 -16.89 7.03 -6.91
N LEU A 14 -17.94 7.24 -6.10
CA LEU A 14 -18.21 6.42 -4.92
C LEU A 14 -18.47 4.94 -5.29
N VAL A 15 -19.20 4.68 -6.37
CA VAL A 15 -19.43 3.30 -6.85
C VAL A 15 -18.12 2.62 -7.25
N ILE A 16 -17.23 3.33 -7.96
CA ILE A 16 -15.92 2.80 -8.36
C ILE A 16 -15.09 2.44 -7.12
N TYR A 17 -14.99 3.34 -6.14
CA TYR A 17 -14.27 3.04 -4.91
C TYR A 17 -14.87 1.83 -4.18
N ALA A 18 -16.19 1.66 -4.21
CA ALA A 18 -16.87 0.57 -3.50
C ALA A 18 -16.53 -0.77 -4.14
N LEU A 19 -16.54 -0.81 -5.47
CA LEU A 19 -16.12 -1.98 -6.24
C LEU A 19 -14.65 -2.33 -5.97
N ILE A 20 -13.77 -1.33 -5.92
CA ILE A 20 -12.35 -1.54 -5.59
C ILE A 20 -12.20 -2.10 -4.17
N ALA A 21 -12.91 -1.53 -3.19
CA ALA A 21 -12.85 -2.01 -1.81
C ALA A 21 -13.30 -3.46 -1.69
N ILE A 22 -14.42 -3.82 -2.33
CA ILE A 22 -14.92 -5.21 -2.36
C ILE A 22 -13.88 -6.14 -2.98
N LEU A 23 -13.29 -5.75 -4.12
CA LEU A 23 -12.27 -6.55 -4.80
C LEU A 23 -11.03 -6.74 -3.91
N LEU A 24 -10.55 -5.69 -3.26
CA LEU A 24 -9.41 -5.76 -2.35
C LEU A 24 -9.69 -6.64 -1.13
N ILE A 25 -10.90 -6.61 -0.58
CA ILE A 25 -11.32 -7.50 0.50
C ILE A 25 -11.24 -8.96 0.03
N VAL A 26 -11.80 -9.27 -1.14
CA VAL A 26 -11.74 -10.62 -1.70
C VAL A 26 -10.30 -11.06 -1.91
N ILE A 27 -9.45 -10.23 -2.53
CA ILE A 27 -8.04 -10.54 -2.75
C ILE A 27 -7.32 -10.75 -1.41
N ALA A 28 -7.55 -9.90 -0.40
CA ALA A 28 -6.93 -10.03 0.91
C ALA A 28 -7.27 -11.37 1.57
N PHE A 29 -8.53 -11.82 1.48
CA PHE A 29 -8.92 -13.14 1.97
C PHE A 29 -8.22 -14.26 1.20
N LEU A 30 -8.20 -14.19 -0.14
CA LEU A 30 -7.54 -15.20 -0.96
C LEU A 30 -6.05 -15.32 -0.65
N THR A 31 -5.32 -14.20 -0.59
CA THR A 31 -3.88 -14.22 -0.31
C THR A 31 -3.59 -14.61 1.14
N PHE A 32 -4.48 -14.28 2.07
CA PHE A 32 -4.37 -14.75 3.46
C PHE A 32 -4.52 -16.27 3.56
N PHE A 33 -5.53 -16.86 2.90
CA PHE A 33 -5.69 -18.31 2.88
C PHE A 33 -4.52 -19.01 2.19
N ASP A 34 -4.00 -18.43 1.11
CA ASP A 34 -2.82 -18.94 0.41
C ASP A 34 -1.59 -18.94 1.33
N ALA A 35 -1.37 -17.85 2.08
CA ALA A 35 -0.29 -17.79 3.07
C ALA A 35 -0.44 -18.88 4.16
N VAL A 36 -1.65 -19.09 4.68
CA VAL A 36 -1.92 -20.14 5.67
C VAL A 36 -1.63 -21.53 5.10
N TYR A 37 -2.06 -21.79 3.87
CA TYR A 37 -1.83 -23.06 3.19
C TYR A 37 -0.32 -23.34 3.01
N LEU A 38 0.44 -22.35 2.56
CA LEU A 38 1.90 -22.45 2.41
C LEU A 38 2.62 -22.69 3.74
N ILE A 39 2.19 -22.03 4.82
CA ILE A 39 2.76 -22.25 6.16
C ILE A 39 2.55 -23.69 6.63
N ILE A 40 1.36 -24.25 6.41
CA ILE A 40 1.08 -25.65 6.77
C ILE A 40 1.90 -26.60 5.89
N GLY A 41 2.05 -26.30 4.60
CA GLY A 41 2.86 -27.06 3.66
C GLY A 41 4.37 -27.03 3.95
N LEU A 42 4.84 -26.07 4.74
CA LEU A 42 6.26 -25.89 5.06
C LEU A 42 6.84 -27.09 5.82
N PHE A 43 6.03 -27.75 6.65
CA PHE A 43 6.43 -28.94 7.41
C PHE A 43 6.74 -30.17 6.53
N SER A 44 6.33 -30.16 5.27
CA SER A 44 6.55 -31.25 4.31
C SER A 44 7.58 -30.91 3.23
N HIS A 45 8.18 -29.71 3.25
CA HIS A 45 9.09 -29.27 2.20
C HIS A 45 10.52 -29.81 2.35
N PRO A 46 11.14 -30.36 1.30
CA PRO A 46 12.54 -30.79 1.32
C PRO A 46 13.55 -29.64 1.50
N HIS A 47 13.18 -28.43 1.09
CA HIS A 47 14.02 -27.23 1.13
C HIS A 47 13.33 -26.11 1.91
N LEU A 48 13.59 -26.05 3.22
CA LEU A 48 12.94 -25.10 4.14
C LEU A 48 13.13 -23.63 3.74
N VAL A 49 14.32 -23.24 3.26
CA VAL A 49 14.61 -21.84 2.88
C VAL A 49 13.73 -21.38 1.73
N SER A 50 13.55 -22.21 0.69
CA SER A 50 12.71 -21.87 -0.46
C SER A 50 11.25 -21.70 -0.05
N GLY A 51 10.73 -22.60 0.79
CA GLY A 51 9.36 -22.49 1.28
C GLY A 51 9.13 -21.24 2.13
N ILE A 52 10.12 -20.83 2.94
CA ILE A 52 10.02 -19.60 3.74
C ILE A 52 9.95 -18.36 2.84
N LEU A 53 10.75 -18.32 1.76
CA LEU A 53 10.70 -17.21 0.81
C LEU A 53 9.36 -17.12 0.09
N GLU A 54 8.75 -18.26 -0.23
CA GLU A 54 7.41 -18.31 -0.84
C GLU A 54 6.33 -17.81 0.12
N VAL A 55 6.36 -18.25 1.39
CA VAL A 55 5.47 -17.72 2.43
C VAL A 55 5.65 -16.22 2.59
N LEU A 56 6.89 -15.73 2.66
CA LEU A 56 7.19 -14.30 2.77
C LEU A 56 6.62 -13.53 1.58
N HIS A 57 6.75 -14.08 0.35
CA HIS A 57 6.22 -13.45 -0.85
C HIS A 57 4.71 -13.21 -0.76
N VAL A 58 3.95 -14.25 -0.36
CA VAL A 58 2.49 -14.17 -0.25
C VAL A 58 2.06 -13.32 0.94
N LEU A 59 2.78 -13.35 2.06
CA LEU A 59 2.53 -12.47 3.20
C LEU A 59 2.75 -11.00 2.85
N LEU A 60 3.85 -10.67 2.17
CA LEU A 60 4.12 -9.30 1.72
C LEU A 60 3.07 -8.81 0.73
N LEU A 61 2.58 -9.68 -0.16
CA LEU A 61 1.45 -9.36 -1.04
C LEU A 61 0.18 -9.08 -0.22
N THR A 62 -0.12 -9.92 0.76
CA THR A 62 -1.29 -9.76 1.63
C THR A 62 -1.24 -8.44 2.39
N ILE A 63 -0.09 -8.08 2.95
CA ILE A 63 0.11 -6.80 3.66
C ILE A 63 -0.14 -5.61 2.73
N ILE A 64 0.41 -5.62 1.51
CA ILE A 64 0.15 -4.54 0.54
C ILE A 64 -1.32 -4.43 0.20
N VAL A 65 -2.02 -5.54 -0.01
CA VAL A 65 -3.46 -5.51 -0.34
C VAL A 65 -4.26 -4.91 0.82
N VAL A 66 -3.98 -5.33 2.05
CA VAL A 66 -4.63 -4.80 3.25
C VAL A 66 -4.33 -3.31 3.45
N GLU A 67 -3.10 -2.90 3.21
CA GLU A 67 -2.67 -1.50 3.32
C GLU A 67 -3.38 -0.62 2.26
N VAL A 68 -3.45 -1.09 1.01
CA VAL A 68 -4.21 -0.39 -0.04
C VAL A 68 -5.70 -0.34 0.32
N LEU A 69 -6.28 -1.42 0.87
CA LEU A 69 -7.66 -1.43 1.35
C LEU A 69 -7.88 -0.36 2.43
N GLU A 70 -6.94 -0.17 3.34
CA GLU A 70 -6.99 0.90 4.34
C GLU A 70 -6.99 2.28 3.68
N THR A 71 -6.16 2.51 2.66
CA THR A 71 -6.16 3.80 1.93
C THR A 71 -7.50 4.06 1.21
N VAL A 72 -8.10 3.04 0.60
CA VAL A 72 -9.41 3.13 -0.09
C VAL A 72 -10.53 3.37 0.92
N THR A 73 -10.51 2.67 2.06
CA THR A 73 -11.51 2.83 3.13
C THR A 73 -11.38 4.19 3.81
N GLY A 74 -10.15 4.71 3.95
CA GLY A 74 -9.87 6.05 4.43
C GLY A 74 -10.52 7.14 3.56
N TYR A 75 -10.49 6.97 2.24
CA TYR A 75 -11.21 7.84 1.31
C TYR A 75 -12.72 7.78 1.55
N PHE A 76 -13.30 6.59 1.68
CA PHE A 76 -14.73 6.41 1.98
C PHE A 76 -15.17 7.14 3.24
N ARG A 77 -14.35 7.06 4.31
CA ARG A 77 -14.70 7.66 5.60
C ARG A 77 -14.63 9.17 5.60
N THR A 78 -13.67 9.75 4.87
CA THR A 78 -13.37 11.19 4.91
C THR A 78 -13.83 11.96 3.67
N ASN A 79 -14.29 11.28 2.62
CA ASN A 79 -14.55 11.82 1.28
C ASN A 79 -13.37 12.64 0.71
N ARG A 80 -12.15 12.37 1.21
CA ARG A 80 -10.93 13.07 0.82
C ARG A 80 -9.80 12.07 0.69
N ILE A 81 -8.92 12.32 -0.27
CA ILE A 81 -7.71 11.52 -0.45
C ILE A 81 -6.72 11.93 0.64
N LEU A 82 -6.45 11.02 1.58
CA LEU A 82 -5.47 11.22 2.63
C LEU A 82 -4.08 10.95 2.05
N VAL A 83 -3.24 11.98 1.97
CA VAL A 83 -1.90 11.87 1.36
C VAL A 83 -0.97 11.01 2.23
N ARG A 84 -1.06 11.11 3.56
CA ARG A 84 -0.18 10.38 4.48
C ARG A 84 -0.27 8.85 4.36
N PRO A 85 -1.45 8.22 4.43
CA PRO A 85 -1.57 6.77 4.25
C PRO A 85 -1.07 6.30 2.89
N ILE A 86 -1.28 7.09 1.83
CA ILE A 86 -0.81 6.75 0.47
C ILE A 86 0.71 6.78 0.39
N LEU A 87 1.36 7.77 1.01
CA LEU A 87 2.83 7.83 1.03
C LEU A 87 3.44 6.69 1.87
N ILE A 88 2.83 6.35 3.00
CA ILE A 88 3.23 5.18 3.80
C ILE A 88 3.08 3.92 2.96
N ALA A 89 1.96 3.77 2.24
CA ALA A 89 1.75 2.61 1.40
C ALA A 89 2.75 2.50 0.23
N GLY A 90 3.09 3.64 -0.38
CA GLY A 90 4.16 3.70 -1.37
C GLY A 90 5.52 3.29 -0.80
N LEU A 91 5.82 3.68 0.44
CA LEU A 91 7.05 3.29 1.13
C LEU A 91 7.08 1.79 1.41
N THR A 92 6.01 1.21 1.96
CA THR A 92 5.90 -0.24 2.20
C THR A 92 6.06 -1.03 0.90
N ALA A 93 5.46 -0.57 -0.21
CA ALA A 93 5.62 -1.19 -1.52
C ALA A 93 7.08 -1.19 -2.01
N MET A 94 7.82 -0.11 -1.76
CA MET A 94 9.25 -0.03 -2.08
C MET A 94 10.10 -0.91 -1.18
N VAL A 95 9.79 -0.97 0.12
CA VAL A 95 10.45 -1.87 1.07
C VAL A 95 10.23 -3.33 0.66
N ARG A 96 9.01 -3.72 0.24
CA ARG A 96 8.75 -5.05 -0.31
C ARG A 96 9.67 -5.36 -1.49
N LYS A 97 9.88 -4.41 -2.40
CA LYS A 97 10.78 -4.60 -3.54
C LYS A 97 12.19 -4.98 -3.05
N VAL A 98 12.72 -4.28 -2.05
CA VAL A 98 14.03 -4.60 -1.43
C VAL A 98 14.05 -6.01 -0.83
N LEU A 99 12.98 -6.42 -0.13
CA LEU A 99 12.92 -7.74 0.52
C LEU A 99 12.90 -8.91 -0.46
N ILE A 100 12.43 -8.69 -1.69
CA ILE A 100 12.33 -9.73 -2.73
C ILE A 100 13.56 -9.75 -3.64
N LEU A 101 14.48 -8.78 -3.54
CA LEU A 101 15.72 -8.80 -4.31
C LEU A 101 16.54 -10.04 -3.92
N SER A 102 16.64 -10.99 -4.84
CA SER A 102 17.53 -12.14 -4.72
C SER A 102 18.97 -11.70 -4.93
N VAL A 103 19.88 -12.22 -4.09
CA VAL A 103 21.31 -11.88 -4.14
C VAL A 103 21.98 -12.28 -5.45
N ASP A 104 21.40 -13.25 -6.16
CA ASP A 104 21.96 -13.82 -7.38
C ASP A 104 21.69 -12.99 -8.66
N ASP A 105 20.74 -12.05 -8.64
CA ASP A 105 20.35 -11.22 -9.80
C ASP A 105 20.33 -9.71 -9.46
N ILE A 106 21.28 -9.27 -8.62
CA ILE A 106 21.35 -7.86 -8.23
C ILE A 106 21.98 -7.04 -9.35
N GLN A 107 21.15 -6.28 -10.05
CA GLN A 107 21.63 -5.15 -10.87
C GLN A 107 21.86 -3.95 -9.96
N ILE A 108 23.11 -3.49 -9.86
CA ILE A 108 23.49 -2.30 -9.05
C ILE A 108 22.62 -1.09 -9.39
N ALA A 109 22.28 -0.93 -10.68
CA ALA A 109 21.39 0.13 -11.13
C ALA A 109 19.99 0.05 -10.51
N GLU A 110 19.41 -1.14 -10.38
CA GLU A 110 18.09 -1.32 -9.76
C GLU A 110 18.12 -0.96 -8.27
N VAL A 111 19.18 -1.35 -7.56
CA VAL A 111 19.36 -1.01 -6.14
C VAL A 111 19.44 0.51 -5.95
N ILE A 112 20.21 1.21 -6.80
CA ILE A 112 20.32 2.68 -6.76
C ILE A 112 18.94 3.33 -6.97
N TRP A 113 18.14 2.83 -7.91
CA TRP A 113 16.80 3.36 -8.15
C TRP A 113 15.87 3.15 -6.96
N ILE A 114 15.88 1.97 -6.34
CA ILE A 114 15.04 1.68 -5.18
C ILE A 114 15.42 2.59 -4.00
N ILE A 115 16.72 2.74 -3.71
CA ILE A 115 17.21 3.64 -2.65
C ILE A 115 16.79 5.09 -2.95
N GLY A 116 16.92 5.54 -4.20
CA GLY A 116 16.51 6.89 -4.61
C GLY A 116 15.02 7.14 -4.39
N ILE A 117 14.16 6.20 -4.76
CA ILE A 117 12.71 6.32 -4.54
C ILE A 117 12.36 6.31 -3.05
N ILE A 118 12.97 5.42 -2.25
CA ILE A 118 12.77 5.37 -0.79
C ILE A 118 13.17 6.71 -0.16
N ALA A 119 14.28 7.32 -0.58
CA ALA A 119 14.72 8.63 -0.10
C ALA A 119 13.71 9.73 -0.44
N VAL A 120 13.18 9.75 -1.68
CA VAL A 120 12.16 10.71 -2.11
C VAL A 120 10.85 10.53 -1.33
N LEU A 121 10.37 9.30 -1.16
CA LEU A 121 9.15 9.01 -0.38
C LEU A 121 9.33 9.41 1.09
N THR A 122 10.49 9.13 1.68
CA THR A 122 10.80 9.54 3.05
C THR A 122 10.80 11.06 3.20
N ALA A 123 11.42 11.78 2.26
CA ALA A 123 11.40 13.25 2.24
C ALA A 123 9.97 13.80 2.08
N ALA A 124 9.16 13.20 1.21
CA ALA A 124 7.75 13.57 1.03
C ALA A 124 6.94 13.38 2.31
N ILE A 125 7.11 12.23 3.00
CA ILE A 125 6.46 11.95 4.29
C ILE A 125 6.88 12.98 5.33
N TYR A 126 8.17 13.36 5.38
CA TYR A 126 8.65 14.38 6.32
C TYR A 126 8.05 15.77 6.07
N VAL A 127 8.00 16.21 4.80
CA VAL A 127 7.44 17.53 4.44
C VAL A 127 5.94 17.59 4.70
N VAL A 128 5.19 16.55 4.32
CA VAL A 128 3.75 16.44 4.63
C VAL A 128 3.52 16.30 6.15
N GLY A 129 4.44 15.60 6.82
CA GLY A 129 4.55 15.49 8.27
C GLY A 129 4.55 16.86 8.95
N LYS A 130 5.39 17.74 8.43
CA LYS A 130 5.61 19.09 8.93
C LYS A 130 4.41 20.01 8.68
N SER A 131 3.79 19.98 7.49
CA SER A 131 2.70 20.92 7.16
C SER A 131 1.43 20.75 8.00
N GLU A 132 1.17 19.56 8.54
CA GLU A 132 -0.01 19.31 9.39
C GLU A 132 0.20 19.77 10.85
N ASN A 133 1.45 19.96 11.29
CA ASN A 133 1.79 20.41 12.64
C ASN A 133 1.80 21.94 12.81
N TYR A 134 1.41 22.72 11.79
CA TYR A 134 1.24 24.18 11.88
C TYR A 134 -0.25 24.56 11.78
N PRO A 135 -1.03 24.42 12.86
CA PRO A 135 -2.36 25.02 12.91
C PRO A 135 -2.21 26.53 13.11
N ASN A 136 -2.52 27.31 12.08
CA ASN A 136 -3.07 28.67 12.17
C ASN A 136 -2.53 29.58 13.32
N GLN A 137 -1.29 30.09 13.22
CA GLN A 137 -0.85 31.28 13.97
C GLN A 137 -0.86 32.54 13.08
N GLY A 138 -2.03 32.87 12.54
CA GLY A 138 -2.19 34.01 11.62
C GLY A 138 -3.42 34.89 11.83
N GLU A 139 -4.27 34.62 12.83
CA GLU A 139 -5.45 35.47 13.11
C GLU A 139 -5.63 35.72 14.60
N ILE A 140 -4.78 36.55 15.21
CA ILE A 140 -5.23 37.50 16.23
C ILE A 140 -4.44 38.80 16.01
N ARG A 141 -5.17 39.83 15.59
CA ARG A 141 -4.76 41.24 15.58
C ARG A 141 -4.47 41.75 16.98
#